data_AF-A0A060SPI6-F1
#
_entry.id   AF-A0A060SPI6-F1
#
_cell.length_a   1.000
_cell.length_b   1.000
_cell.length_c   1.000
_cell.angle_alpha   90.00
_cell.angle_beta   90.00
_cell.angle_gamma   90.00
#
_symmetry.space_group_name_H-M   'P 1'
#
loop_
_entity.id
_entity.type
_entity.pdbx_description
1 polymer ?
#
loop_
_entity_poly.entity_id
_entity_poly.type
_entity_poly.pdbx_seq_one_letter_code
_entity_poly.pdbx_strand_id
1 'polypeptide(L)'
;MHPDPHYRVGSSEKKACHRGTPKAGKRPAGYYGLPFRHDNDRRRPRTTAEIYELNRALAKKMEHVFVRRGIPVVPSIGPNSITAEFTSIWRAFVPFPSYQVFQRGGYFSVEVIPDAVAVISLNTMYFYDSNTAVGGCARTLPQDPGNLQLDWLEVQLQLFRERGIQVWLSGHVPPSSYNFYSECVSLLYMTTANCKRVRDADVRLPTGTSMVRQFFLLDAQQLGNSTIQRRDKLYEADLKGQDEDEALPPTVLKHPKKQLYKLLLQEFSDLPRAQNLNHDNYAVVNVAPSVIPTYLPSFRIFAYNATGEAYRPGLLGSGDGRRGTSSLLKALSGGLCDEEEYANSWRCHLGQPWHSSPESPSRTNRLWTPLGYAQYTLRKMNRADESRPPKFKLEYLTFPVHALHPPAPETDEAEGEAGTGYATNSTGSTSIDAAKARKFWYPIPKRHLPRTLRNSTIVKSRKFAPYGLEDLTIPSWTGLAQRLGRSKSKRLRQKFREFMYMGAGGA
;
A
#
# COMPACT_ATOMS: atom_id res chain seq x y z
N MET A 1 -14.16 2.26 4.80
CA MET A 1 -15.59 2.02 4.43
C MET A 1 -16.54 3.16 4.83
N HIS A 2 -16.40 3.80 6.00
CA HIS A 2 -17.24 4.92 6.48
C HIS A 2 -18.75 4.78 6.16
N PRO A 3 -19.42 3.70 6.59
CA PRO A 3 -20.87 3.62 6.48
C PRO A 3 -21.53 4.77 7.26
N ASP A 4 -22.70 5.20 6.79
CA ASP A 4 -23.45 6.30 7.39
C ASP A 4 -24.91 5.85 7.62
N PRO A 5 -25.31 5.62 8.88
CA PRO A 5 -26.65 5.12 9.20
C PRO A 5 -27.73 6.19 8.96
N HIS A 6 -27.35 7.46 8.87
CA HIS A 6 -28.27 8.58 8.66
C HIS A 6 -28.45 8.93 7.18
N TYR A 7 -27.78 8.21 6.26
CA TYR A 7 -27.85 8.48 4.84
C TYR A 7 -29.29 8.32 4.30
N ARG A 8 -29.79 9.36 3.63
CA ARG A 8 -31.12 9.36 3.00
C ARG A 8 -31.01 9.66 1.52
N VAL A 9 -31.52 8.75 0.68
CA VAL A 9 -31.65 8.96 -0.76
C VAL A 9 -32.54 10.19 -1.03
N GLY A 10 -32.21 10.98 -2.03
CA GLY A 10 -32.93 12.20 -2.40
C GLY A 10 -32.57 13.45 -1.59
N SER A 11 -31.85 13.30 -0.47
CA SER A 11 -31.54 14.40 0.43
C SER A 11 -30.40 15.32 -0.05
N SER A 12 -30.24 16.45 0.63
CA SER A 12 -29.27 17.50 0.29
C SER A 12 -27.85 17.17 0.76
N GLU A 13 -26.89 17.23 -0.17
CA GLU A 13 -25.45 17.12 0.11
C GLU A 13 -24.98 18.14 1.18
N LYS A 14 -25.49 19.38 1.12
CA LYS A 14 -25.16 20.45 2.09
C LYS A 14 -25.58 20.14 3.52
N LYS A 15 -26.43 19.13 3.71
CA LYS A 15 -26.89 18.66 5.02
C LYS A 15 -26.43 17.22 5.26
N ALA A 16 -25.22 16.91 4.80
CA ALA A 16 -24.54 15.62 4.92
C ALA A 16 -25.30 14.43 4.30
N CYS A 17 -26.32 14.67 3.47
CA CYS A 17 -27.26 13.65 3.00
C CYS A 17 -28.11 13.01 4.10
N HIS A 18 -28.36 13.73 5.20
CA HIS A 18 -29.25 13.26 6.27
C HIS A 18 -30.63 13.89 6.19
N ARG A 19 -30.78 15.04 5.52
CA ARG A 19 -32.01 15.84 5.50
C ARG A 19 -32.07 16.86 4.36
N GLY A 20 -33.26 17.45 4.21
CA GLY A 20 -33.52 18.59 3.34
C GLY A 20 -33.52 18.22 1.86
N THR A 21 -34.19 19.06 1.06
CA THR A 21 -34.19 18.93 -0.39
C THR A 21 -32.99 19.66 -1.00
N PRO A 22 -32.38 19.13 -2.07
CA PRO A 22 -31.38 19.87 -2.83
C PRO A 22 -31.98 21.14 -3.42
N LYS A 23 -31.19 22.22 -3.47
CA LYS A 23 -31.59 23.43 -4.21
C LYS A 23 -31.70 23.11 -5.71
N ALA A 24 -32.51 23.88 -6.44
CA ALA A 24 -32.61 23.77 -7.90
C ALA A 24 -31.20 23.76 -8.55
N GLY A 25 -30.98 22.82 -9.47
CA GLY A 25 -29.68 22.61 -10.14
C GLY A 25 -28.62 21.88 -9.31
N LYS A 26 -28.88 21.53 -8.04
CA LYS A 26 -27.98 20.67 -7.23
C LYS A 26 -28.43 19.22 -7.26
N ARG A 27 -27.46 18.31 -7.25
CA ARG A 27 -27.73 16.87 -7.34
C ARG A 27 -28.22 16.33 -5.99
N PRO A 28 -29.29 15.52 -5.97
CA PRO A 28 -29.71 14.79 -4.78
C PRO A 28 -28.74 13.67 -4.41
N ALA A 29 -28.81 13.23 -3.15
CA ALA A 29 -28.23 11.99 -2.68
C ALA A 29 -28.71 10.79 -3.52
N GLY A 30 -27.78 10.07 -4.17
CA GLY A 30 -28.08 8.90 -5.00
C GLY A 30 -28.25 7.61 -4.18
N TYR A 31 -28.82 6.58 -4.77
CA TYR A 31 -29.08 5.31 -4.08
C TYR A 31 -27.80 4.64 -3.54
N TYR A 32 -26.71 4.69 -4.30
CA TYR A 32 -25.41 4.08 -3.92
C TYR A 32 -24.44 5.06 -3.25
N GLY A 33 -24.94 6.17 -2.71
CA GLY A 33 -24.12 7.20 -2.09
C GLY A 33 -23.79 8.37 -3.02
N LEU A 34 -23.07 9.35 -2.48
CA LEU A 34 -22.53 10.48 -3.23
C LEU A 34 -21.01 10.57 -3.05
N PRO A 35 -20.29 11.24 -3.98
CA PRO A 35 -18.87 11.48 -3.87
C PRO A 35 -18.54 12.60 -2.86
N PHE A 36 -19.23 12.64 -1.71
CA PHE A 36 -19.08 13.65 -0.67
C PHE A 36 -18.92 13.02 0.71
N ARG A 37 -18.44 13.83 1.65
CA ARG A 37 -18.16 13.39 3.02
C ARG A 37 -19.42 13.56 3.87
N HIS A 38 -19.92 12.46 4.44
CA HIS A 38 -21.18 12.42 5.19
C HIS A 38 -21.00 12.38 6.72
N ASP A 39 -19.77 12.15 7.21
CA ASP A 39 -19.44 11.98 8.63
C ASP A 39 -19.21 13.30 9.41
N ASN A 40 -19.60 14.45 8.85
CA ASN A 40 -19.35 15.77 9.42
C ASN A 40 -20.63 16.53 9.81
N ASP A 41 -21.77 15.85 9.96
CA ASP A 41 -23.01 16.52 10.39
C ASP A 41 -22.94 16.94 11.86
N ARG A 42 -22.68 18.22 12.10
CA ARG A 42 -22.65 18.80 13.46
C ARG A 42 -23.98 18.66 14.22
N ARG A 43 -25.11 18.42 13.52
CA ARG A 43 -26.41 18.21 14.18
C ARG A 43 -26.67 16.75 14.57
N ARG A 44 -25.94 15.82 13.98
CA ARG A 44 -26.02 14.38 14.24
C ARG A 44 -24.60 13.82 14.34
N PRO A 45 -23.85 14.24 15.38
CA PRO A 45 -22.52 13.70 15.59
C PRO A 45 -22.64 12.20 15.81
N ARG A 46 -21.72 11.45 15.20
CA ARG A 46 -21.71 9.99 15.34
C ARG A 46 -21.33 9.63 16.78
N THR A 47 -22.17 8.82 17.42
CA THR A 47 -21.91 8.31 18.76
C THR A 47 -20.96 7.11 18.73
N THR A 48 -20.31 6.83 19.86
CA THR A 48 -19.45 5.65 20.01
C THR A 48 -20.23 4.34 19.79
N ALA A 49 -21.48 4.26 20.28
CA ALA A 49 -22.34 3.11 20.06
C ALA A 49 -22.60 2.84 18.57
N GLU A 50 -22.95 3.88 17.80
CA GLU A 50 -23.11 3.77 16.35
C GLU A 50 -21.81 3.35 15.65
N ILE A 51 -20.64 3.84 16.11
CA ILE A 51 -19.35 3.39 15.56
C ILE A 51 -19.20 1.88 15.75
N TYR A 52 -19.46 1.35 16.93
CA TYR A 52 -19.34 -0.08 17.19
C TYR A 52 -20.36 -0.91 16.42
N GLU A 53 -21.62 -0.49 16.37
CA GLU A 53 -22.66 -1.21 15.62
C GLU A 53 -22.35 -1.28 14.13
N LEU A 54 -21.90 -0.18 13.53
CA LEU A 54 -21.49 -0.14 12.13
C LEU A 54 -20.27 -1.02 11.87
N ASN A 55 -19.29 -1.04 12.79
CA ASN A 55 -18.14 -1.92 12.68
C ASN A 55 -18.52 -3.41 12.85
N ARG A 56 -19.43 -3.75 13.77
CA ARG A 56 -19.99 -5.11 13.92
C ARG A 56 -20.72 -5.55 12.65
N ALA A 57 -21.55 -4.68 12.09
CA ALA A 57 -22.28 -4.99 10.85
C ALA A 57 -21.31 -5.22 9.68
N LEU A 58 -20.25 -4.41 9.56
CA LEU A 58 -19.23 -4.57 8.53
C LEU A 58 -18.39 -5.83 8.74
N ALA A 59 -17.93 -6.07 9.97
CA ALA A 59 -17.18 -7.27 10.33
C ALA A 59 -17.97 -8.54 10.01
N LYS A 60 -19.24 -8.62 10.43
CA LYS A 60 -20.12 -9.76 10.12
C LYS A 60 -20.29 -9.99 8.61
N LYS A 61 -20.38 -8.93 7.81
CA LYS A 61 -20.41 -9.03 6.34
C LYS A 61 -19.10 -9.57 5.77
N MET A 62 -17.95 -9.07 6.24
CA MET A 62 -16.64 -9.54 5.80
C MET A 62 -16.38 -10.99 6.20
N GLU A 63 -16.75 -11.38 7.42
CA GLU A 63 -16.68 -12.76 7.90
C GLU A 63 -17.51 -13.69 7.00
N HIS A 64 -18.76 -13.31 6.73
CA HIS A 64 -19.66 -14.12 5.91
C HIS A 64 -19.17 -14.28 4.46
N VAL A 65 -18.62 -13.22 3.87
CA VAL A 65 -18.20 -13.21 2.46
C VAL A 65 -16.84 -13.90 2.25
N PHE A 66 -15.90 -13.75 3.19
CA PHE A 66 -14.51 -14.17 3.03
C PHE A 66 -14.11 -15.28 4.00
N VAL A 67 -14.18 -15.01 5.32
CA VAL A 67 -13.64 -15.93 6.34
C VAL A 67 -14.34 -17.29 6.29
N ARG A 68 -15.67 -17.31 6.17
CA ARG A 68 -16.44 -18.57 6.02
C ARG A 68 -16.13 -19.37 4.75
N ARG A 69 -15.42 -18.77 3.80
CA ARG A 69 -14.94 -19.41 2.57
C ARG A 69 -13.43 -19.71 2.61
N GLY A 70 -12.81 -19.62 3.78
CA GLY A 70 -11.38 -19.88 3.97
C GLY A 70 -10.47 -18.76 3.48
N ILE A 71 -10.99 -17.55 3.26
CA ILE A 71 -10.19 -16.39 2.86
C ILE A 71 -9.94 -15.51 4.09
N PRO A 72 -8.69 -15.37 4.57
CA PRO A 72 -8.39 -14.55 5.74
C PRO A 72 -8.65 -13.07 5.44
N VAL A 73 -9.11 -12.35 6.46
CA VAL A 73 -9.34 -10.90 6.42
C VAL A 73 -8.46 -10.27 7.48
N VAL A 74 -7.60 -9.34 7.07
CA VAL A 74 -6.66 -8.64 7.97
C VAL A 74 -7.05 -7.15 8.02
N PRO A 75 -7.85 -6.72 9.00
CA PRO A 75 -8.21 -5.31 9.16
C PRO A 75 -7.11 -4.50 9.86
N SER A 76 -7.11 -3.19 9.64
CA SER A 76 -6.21 -2.21 10.30
C SER A 76 -7.04 -1.13 10.98
N ILE A 77 -6.65 -0.73 12.19
CA ILE A 77 -7.36 0.30 12.96
C ILE A 77 -7.14 1.68 12.32
N GLY A 78 -8.25 2.40 12.12
CA GLY A 78 -8.24 3.82 11.78
C GLY A 78 -8.58 4.70 12.99
N PRO A 79 -8.75 6.02 12.81
CA PRO A 79 -8.99 6.96 13.91
C PRO A 79 -10.32 6.65 14.60
N ASN A 80 -10.26 5.90 15.70
CA ASN A 80 -11.34 5.65 16.65
C ASN A 80 -10.72 5.58 18.05
N SER A 81 -11.40 6.16 19.03
CA SER A 81 -10.84 6.44 20.36
C SER A 81 -10.70 5.22 21.29
N ILE A 82 -11.12 4.01 20.89
CA ILE A 82 -11.22 2.86 21.81
C ILE A 82 -10.92 1.53 21.09
N THR A 83 -9.87 0.83 21.51
CA THR A 83 -9.41 -0.47 20.96
C THR A 83 -10.10 -1.68 21.62
N ALA A 84 -10.52 -1.57 22.89
CA ALA A 84 -11.01 -2.70 23.67
C ALA A 84 -12.21 -3.43 23.03
N GLU A 85 -13.24 -2.68 22.63
CA GLU A 85 -14.44 -3.23 21.96
C GLU A 85 -14.11 -3.93 20.64
N PHE A 86 -13.11 -3.45 19.92
CA PHE A 86 -12.69 -4.08 18.65
C PHE A 86 -12.16 -5.49 18.84
N THR A 87 -11.69 -5.86 20.04
CA THR A 87 -11.29 -7.25 20.35
C THR A 87 -12.45 -8.21 20.17
N SER A 88 -13.65 -7.80 20.59
CA SER A 88 -14.87 -8.59 20.38
C SER A 88 -15.34 -8.52 18.93
N ILE A 89 -15.33 -7.33 18.32
CA ILE A 89 -15.81 -7.12 16.94
C ILE A 89 -14.97 -7.90 15.92
N TRP A 90 -13.65 -7.97 16.12
CA TRP A 90 -12.70 -8.60 15.20
C TRP A 90 -12.25 -9.99 15.63
N ARG A 91 -13.00 -10.63 16.54
CA ARG A 91 -12.71 -11.98 17.03
C ARG A 91 -12.51 -13.01 15.92
N ALA A 92 -13.22 -12.86 14.79
CA ALA A 92 -13.11 -13.74 13.63
C ALA A 92 -11.90 -13.46 12.71
N PHE A 93 -11.17 -12.36 12.93
CA PHE A 93 -10.06 -11.91 12.09
C PHE A 93 -8.72 -11.98 12.81
N VAL A 94 -8.71 -11.65 14.11
CA VAL A 94 -7.51 -11.71 14.93
C VAL A 94 -7.30 -13.16 15.38
N PRO A 95 -6.09 -13.73 15.27
CA PRO A 95 -5.82 -15.07 15.78
C PRO A 95 -5.76 -15.06 17.31
N PHE A 96 -6.18 -16.15 17.95
CA PHE A 96 -6.25 -16.27 19.41
C PHE A 96 -4.94 -15.88 20.14
N PRO A 97 -3.73 -16.29 19.69
CA PRO A 97 -2.48 -15.87 20.32
C PRO A 97 -2.24 -14.36 20.30
N SER A 98 -2.86 -13.61 19.39
CA SER A 98 -2.70 -12.16 19.28
C SER A 98 -3.76 -11.36 20.03
N TYR A 99 -4.73 -11.99 20.70
CA TYR A 99 -5.84 -11.28 21.37
C TYR A 99 -5.37 -10.28 22.42
N GLN A 100 -4.44 -10.67 23.29
CA GLN A 100 -3.96 -9.78 24.35
C GLN A 100 -3.16 -8.60 23.79
N VAL A 101 -2.33 -8.85 22.78
CA VAL A 101 -1.57 -7.80 22.07
C VAL A 101 -2.54 -6.83 21.38
N PHE A 102 -3.53 -7.37 20.68
CA PHE A 102 -4.53 -6.58 19.97
C PHE A 102 -5.41 -5.76 20.91
N GLN A 103 -5.84 -6.33 22.04
CA GLN A 103 -6.64 -5.61 23.03
C GLN A 103 -5.89 -4.41 23.61
N ARG A 104 -4.58 -4.54 23.85
CA ARG A 104 -3.74 -3.48 24.40
C ARG A 104 -3.35 -2.42 23.36
N GLY A 105 -2.85 -2.84 22.20
CA GLY A 105 -2.24 -1.95 21.22
C GLY A 105 -3.00 -1.76 19.91
N GLY A 106 -3.98 -2.62 19.62
CA GLY A 106 -4.76 -2.52 18.37
C GLY A 106 -4.00 -2.97 17.12
N TYR A 107 -2.89 -3.70 17.28
CA TYR A 107 -2.09 -4.29 16.22
C TYR A 107 -1.93 -5.80 16.45
N PHE A 108 -1.68 -6.56 15.39
CA PHE A 108 -1.51 -8.02 15.45
C PHE A 108 -0.81 -8.57 14.20
N SER A 109 -0.33 -9.80 14.29
CA SER A 109 0.23 -10.57 13.17
C SER A 109 -0.63 -11.80 12.90
N VAL A 110 -0.68 -12.24 11.64
CA VAL A 110 -1.38 -13.46 11.24
C VAL A 110 -0.72 -14.10 10.03
N GLU A 111 -0.57 -15.42 10.05
CA GLU A 111 -0.13 -16.20 8.90
C GLU A 111 -1.31 -16.42 7.96
N VAL A 112 -1.27 -15.75 6.80
CA VAL A 112 -2.32 -15.88 5.76
C VAL A 112 -2.05 -17.07 4.84
N ILE A 113 -0.80 -17.51 4.78
CA ILE A 113 -0.37 -18.81 4.26
C ILE A 113 0.52 -19.41 5.34
N PRO A 114 0.09 -20.49 6.04
CA PRO A 114 0.84 -21.10 7.13
C PRO A 114 2.29 -21.38 6.74
N ASP A 115 3.23 -21.05 7.63
CA ASP A 115 4.69 -21.23 7.50
C ASP A 115 5.33 -20.60 6.25
N ALA A 116 4.62 -19.69 5.57
CA ALA A 116 5.09 -19.12 4.30
C ALA A 116 4.89 -17.61 4.19
N VAL A 117 3.68 -17.11 4.50
CA VAL A 117 3.34 -15.68 4.36
C VAL A 117 2.55 -15.19 5.56
N ALA A 118 3.10 -14.19 6.23
CA ALA A 118 2.44 -13.47 7.31
C ALA A 118 2.07 -12.03 6.90
N VAL A 119 1.00 -11.52 7.50
CA VAL A 119 0.60 -10.12 7.43
C VAL A 119 0.62 -9.56 8.84
N ILE A 120 1.25 -8.40 9.02
CA ILE A 120 1.22 -7.64 10.26
C ILE A 120 0.35 -6.41 10.04
N SER A 121 -0.71 -6.30 10.83
CA SER A 121 -1.58 -5.13 10.89
C SER A 121 -1.09 -4.18 11.97
N LEU A 122 -0.64 -3.00 11.55
CA LEU A 122 -0.11 -1.95 12.40
C LEU A 122 -1.21 -0.97 12.81
N ASN A 123 -1.17 -0.51 14.06
CA ASN A 123 -1.96 0.63 14.50
C ASN A 123 -1.19 1.92 14.19
N THR A 124 -1.24 2.34 12.92
CA THR A 124 -0.53 3.54 12.44
C THR A 124 -1.04 4.85 13.05
N MET A 125 -2.12 4.83 13.83
CA MET A 125 -2.59 6.00 14.56
C MET A 125 -1.62 6.41 15.68
N TYR A 126 -0.78 5.50 16.16
CA TYR A 126 0.29 5.84 17.12
C TYR A 126 1.47 6.57 16.49
N PHE A 127 1.57 6.57 15.16
CA PHE A 127 2.63 7.28 14.45
C PHE A 127 2.15 8.62 13.88
N TYR A 128 0.83 8.83 13.85
CA TYR A 128 0.17 9.94 13.18
C TYR A 128 0.39 11.27 13.90
N ASP A 129 0.97 12.26 13.21
CA ASP A 129 1.35 13.58 13.75
C ASP A 129 0.19 14.39 14.32
N SER A 130 -1.00 14.16 13.82
CA SER A 130 -2.22 14.87 14.20
C SER A 130 -2.95 14.19 15.36
N ASN A 131 -2.46 13.02 15.78
CA ASN A 131 -2.91 12.39 17.02
C ASN A 131 -2.11 12.95 18.20
N THR A 132 -2.60 14.02 18.80
CA THR A 132 -1.92 14.67 19.93
C THR A 132 -1.96 13.86 21.24
N ALA A 133 -2.58 12.67 21.25
CA ALA A 133 -2.60 11.77 22.40
C ALA A 133 -1.37 10.84 22.49
N VAL A 134 -0.43 10.93 21.53
CA VAL A 134 0.81 10.15 21.52
C VAL A 134 2.04 11.06 21.54
N GLY A 135 3.16 10.54 22.01
CA GLY A 135 4.45 11.23 22.16
C GLY A 135 5.35 11.18 20.94
N GLY A 136 4.86 10.66 19.81
CA GLY A 136 5.56 10.73 18.51
C GLY A 136 6.85 9.90 18.45
N CYS A 137 6.89 8.76 19.13
CA CYS A 137 8.05 7.86 19.17
C CYS A 137 9.35 8.53 19.65
N ALA A 138 9.27 9.54 20.53
CA ALA A 138 10.47 10.15 21.10
C ALA A 138 11.28 9.10 21.89
N ARG A 139 12.61 9.08 21.70
CA ARG A 139 13.50 8.13 22.39
C ARG A 139 13.43 8.23 23.92
N THR A 140 13.15 9.41 24.43
CA THR A 140 13.00 9.70 25.86
C THR A 140 11.70 9.17 26.45
N LEU A 141 10.77 8.68 25.62
CA LEU A 141 9.45 8.17 26.03
C LEU A 141 9.31 6.68 25.66
N PRO A 142 10.05 5.75 26.29
CA PRO A 142 10.01 4.33 25.92
C PRO A 142 8.61 3.69 26.09
N GLN A 143 7.77 4.27 26.95
CA GLN A 143 6.39 3.81 27.17
C GLN A 143 5.37 4.45 26.22
N ASP A 144 5.81 5.25 25.25
CA ASP A 144 4.95 5.76 24.19
C ASP A 144 4.36 4.58 23.40
N PRO A 145 3.05 4.55 23.12
CA PRO A 145 2.43 3.45 22.37
C PRO A 145 3.05 3.22 20.99
N GLY A 146 3.61 4.26 20.36
CA GLY A 146 4.36 4.13 19.12
C GLY A 146 5.65 3.33 19.29
N ASN A 147 6.44 3.65 20.33
CA ASN A 147 7.67 2.91 20.67
C ASN A 147 7.35 1.45 21.04
N LEU A 148 6.36 1.21 21.92
CA LEU A 148 5.96 -0.15 22.31
C LEU A 148 5.53 -1.01 21.11
N GLN A 149 4.83 -0.42 20.14
CA GLN A 149 4.45 -1.12 18.91
C GLN A 149 5.66 -1.45 18.04
N LEU A 150 6.66 -0.56 17.96
CA LEU A 150 7.86 -0.76 17.16
C LEU A 150 8.79 -1.81 17.77
N ASP A 151 8.93 -1.84 19.09
CA ASP A 151 9.62 -2.90 19.83
C ASP A 151 8.95 -4.26 19.57
N TRP A 152 7.61 -4.33 19.68
CA TRP A 152 6.86 -5.54 19.34
C TRP A 152 7.06 -5.95 17.89
N LEU A 153 7.02 -4.99 16.96
CA LEU A 153 7.20 -5.24 15.53
C LEU A 153 8.56 -5.86 15.23
N GLU A 154 9.63 -5.35 15.84
CA GLU A 154 10.98 -5.89 15.67
C GLU A 154 11.05 -7.37 16.06
N VAL A 155 10.50 -7.74 17.23
CA VAL A 155 10.43 -9.14 17.68
C VAL A 155 9.64 -9.99 16.68
N GLN A 156 8.47 -9.54 16.22
CA GLN A 156 7.68 -10.29 15.25
C GLN A 156 8.44 -10.53 13.93
N LEU A 157 9.09 -9.49 13.43
CA LEU A 157 9.88 -9.55 12.20
C LEU A 157 11.07 -10.50 12.34
N GLN A 158 11.75 -10.50 13.49
CA GLN A 158 12.81 -11.46 13.78
C GLN A 158 12.29 -12.90 13.81
N LEU A 159 11.19 -13.17 14.52
CA LEU A 159 10.60 -14.51 14.59
C LEU A 159 10.19 -15.04 13.21
N PHE A 160 9.58 -14.20 12.37
CA PHE A 160 9.24 -14.59 11.00
C PHE A 160 10.49 -14.80 10.14
N ARG A 161 11.52 -13.97 10.32
CA ARG A 161 12.80 -14.13 9.62
C ARG A 161 13.48 -15.45 9.95
N GLU A 162 13.58 -15.81 11.23
CA GLU A 162 14.17 -17.08 11.69
C GLU A 162 13.43 -18.30 11.11
N ARG A 163 12.12 -18.16 10.90
CA ARG A 163 11.27 -19.19 10.25
C ARG A 163 11.27 -19.12 8.72
N GLY A 164 11.95 -18.15 8.10
CA GLY A 164 11.93 -17.98 6.65
C GLY A 164 10.58 -17.52 6.06
N ILE A 165 9.73 -16.90 6.89
CA ILE A 165 8.38 -16.45 6.51
C ILE A 165 8.44 -15.06 5.89
N GLN A 166 7.72 -14.89 4.78
CA GLN A 166 7.62 -13.61 4.12
C GLN A 166 6.53 -12.72 4.76
N VAL A 167 6.89 -11.48 5.09
CA VAL A 167 5.98 -10.55 5.78
C VAL A 167 5.41 -9.46 4.86
N TRP A 168 4.15 -9.10 5.06
CA TRP A 168 3.52 -7.90 4.50
C TRP A 168 3.02 -7.02 5.64
N LEU A 169 3.24 -5.70 5.56
CA LEU A 169 2.81 -4.76 6.60
C LEU A 169 1.65 -3.90 6.14
N SER A 170 0.51 -3.93 6.83
CA SER A 170 -0.65 -3.10 6.55
C SER A 170 -0.91 -2.07 7.65
N GLY A 171 -1.52 -0.94 7.30
CA GLY A 171 -1.90 0.12 8.23
C GLY A 171 -3.02 1.00 7.68
N HIS A 172 -3.40 2.01 8.44
CA HIS A 172 -4.37 3.01 8.00
C HIS A 172 -3.65 4.24 7.44
N VAL A 173 -2.93 4.98 8.27
CA VAL A 173 -2.18 6.17 7.85
C VAL A 173 -0.83 5.76 7.24
N PRO A 174 -0.41 6.32 6.09
CA PRO A 174 0.79 5.90 5.39
C PRO A 174 2.02 6.48 6.07
N PRO A 175 3.15 5.76 6.06
CA PRO A 175 4.40 6.26 6.61
C PRO A 175 4.99 7.30 5.68
N SER A 176 4.68 8.57 5.91
CA SER A 176 5.27 9.72 5.21
C SER A 176 5.57 10.83 6.20
N SER A 177 6.55 11.66 5.94
CA SER A 177 6.85 12.84 6.75
C SER A 177 5.67 13.80 6.92
N TYR A 178 4.76 13.85 5.95
CA TYR A 178 3.52 14.65 6.01
C TYR A 178 2.40 14.10 6.90
N ASN A 179 2.56 12.88 7.40
CA ASN A 179 1.54 12.20 8.19
C ASN A 179 2.07 11.75 9.53
N PHE A 180 3.34 11.35 9.61
CA PHE A 180 3.90 10.74 10.80
C PHE A 180 4.91 11.66 11.46
N TYR A 181 5.02 11.54 12.78
CA TYR A 181 6.15 12.12 13.51
C TYR A 181 7.48 11.62 12.92
N SER A 182 8.47 12.51 12.82
CA SER A 182 9.76 12.24 12.15
C SER A 182 10.49 11.04 12.74
N GLU A 183 10.46 10.90 14.07
CA GLU A 183 11.10 9.79 14.77
C GLU A 183 10.37 8.46 14.50
N CYS A 184 9.04 8.48 14.45
CA CYS A 184 8.26 7.29 14.08
C CYS A 184 8.55 6.81 12.64
N VAL A 185 8.67 7.72 11.66
CA VAL A 185 9.00 7.32 10.28
C VAL A 185 10.39 6.70 10.20
N SER A 186 11.37 7.33 10.84
CA SER A 186 12.75 6.82 10.87
C SER A 186 12.81 5.44 11.52
N LEU A 187 12.19 5.29 12.70
CA LEU A 187 12.19 4.03 13.44
C LEU A 187 11.44 2.93 12.68
N LEU A 188 10.25 3.22 12.14
CA LEU A 188 9.53 2.27 11.30
C LEU A 188 10.32 1.86 10.06
N TYR A 189 10.99 2.80 9.39
CA TYR A 189 11.85 2.45 8.25
C TYR A 189 12.94 1.47 8.68
N MET A 190 13.65 1.75 9.78
CA MET A 190 14.72 0.88 10.27
C MET A 190 14.20 -0.51 10.66
N THR A 191 13.14 -0.57 11.47
CA THR A 191 12.52 -1.83 11.90
C THR A 191 12.08 -2.67 10.69
N THR A 192 11.52 -2.03 9.65
CA THR A 192 10.98 -2.72 8.47
C THR A 192 12.00 -2.97 7.37
N ALA A 193 13.09 -2.22 7.32
CA ALA A 193 14.20 -2.44 6.40
C ALA A 193 14.82 -3.83 6.61
N ASN A 194 14.70 -4.40 7.81
CA ASN A 194 15.09 -5.78 8.12
C ASN A 194 14.17 -6.86 7.50
N CYS A 195 13.01 -6.50 6.95
CA CYS A 195 12.01 -7.45 6.43
C CYS A 195 11.35 -7.07 5.09
N LYS A 196 11.83 -6.02 4.42
CA LYS A 196 11.33 -5.41 3.17
C LYS A 196 10.08 -6.07 2.55
N ARG A 197 8.89 -5.66 3.04
CA ARG A 197 7.71 -5.31 2.23
C ARG A 197 6.66 -4.60 3.07
N VAL A 198 6.52 -3.29 2.87
CA VAL A 198 5.38 -2.48 3.34
C VAL A 198 4.25 -2.58 2.31
N ARG A 199 3.02 -2.96 2.70
CA ARG A 199 1.86 -3.00 1.80
C ARG A 199 0.51 -2.67 2.44
N ASP A 200 -0.12 -1.68 1.82
CA ASP A 200 -1.45 -1.11 2.08
C ASP A 200 -1.55 -0.29 3.36
N ALA A 201 -1.39 1.02 3.15
CA ALA A 201 -1.88 2.07 4.04
C ALA A 201 -3.11 2.73 3.39
N ASP A 202 -4.23 2.72 4.11
CA ASP A 202 -5.51 3.32 3.69
C ASP A 202 -5.66 4.74 4.30
N VAL A 203 -5.05 5.75 3.67
CA VAL A 203 -4.84 7.10 4.25
C VAL A 203 -6.13 7.85 4.56
N ARG A 204 -6.17 8.48 5.75
CA ARG A 204 -7.04 9.61 6.08
C ARG A 204 -6.17 10.73 6.70
N LEU A 205 -5.94 11.81 5.96
CA LEU A 205 -5.36 13.07 6.45
C LEU A 205 -6.43 13.89 7.22
N PRO A 206 -6.06 14.78 8.18
CA PRO A 206 -7.00 15.53 9.01
C PRO A 206 -7.53 16.77 8.27
N THR A 207 -6.73 17.34 7.39
CA THR A 207 -7.19 18.27 6.36
C THR A 207 -7.88 17.45 5.27
N GLY A 208 -9.01 17.93 4.74
CA GLY A 208 -9.90 17.20 3.80
C GLY A 208 -9.31 16.87 2.42
N THR A 209 -8.03 16.52 2.33
CA THR A 209 -7.20 16.45 1.13
C THR A 209 -6.99 15.02 0.62
N SER A 210 -8.00 14.17 0.82
CA SER A 210 -8.40 13.07 -0.07
C SER A 210 -7.57 11.79 -0.12
N MET A 211 -8.30 10.69 -0.31
CA MET A 211 -7.80 9.33 -0.55
C MET A 211 -7.22 9.21 -1.96
N VAL A 212 -6.08 9.88 -2.17
CA VAL A 212 -5.31 9.88 -3.41
C VAL A 212 -4.61 8.53 -3.53
N ARG A 213 -4.94 7.79 -4.58
CA ARG A 213 -4.32 6.49 -4.90
C ARG A 213 -2.91 6.81 -5.35
N GLN A 214 -1.86 6.26 -4.75
CA GLN A 214 -0.51 6.56 -5.20
C GLN A 214 0.47 5.49 -4.73
N PHE A 215 1.71 5.58 -5.22
CA PHE A 215 2.86 4.97 -4.59
C PHE A 215 3.91 6.05 -4.36
N PHE A 216 4.74 5.86 -3.35
CA PHE A 216 5.91 6.69 -3.11
C PHE A 216 7.04 5.81 -2.56
N LEU A 217 8.24 6.37 -2.54
CA LEU A 217 9.44 5.69 -2.07
C LEU A 217 9.84 6.30 -0.73
N LEU A 218 10.07 5.45 0.27
CA LEU A 218 10.81 5.84 1.45
C LEU A 218 12.29 5.68 1.15
N ASP A 219 13.03 6.79 1.24
CA ASP A 219 14.47 6.85 0.99
C ASP A 219 15.22 7.02 2.31
N ALA A 220 16.07 6.05 2.64
CA ALA A 220 16.92 6.09 3.84
C ALA A 220 17.79 7.34 3.91
N GLN A 221 18.27 7.84 2.77
CA GLN A 221 19.13 9.02 2.72
C GLN A 221 18.35 10.29 3.06
N GLN A 222 17.08 10.36 2.64
CA GLN A 222 16.20 11.48 2.99
C GLN A 222 15.72 11.41 4.45
N LEU A 223 15.66 10.23 5.06
CA LEU A 223 15.37 10.08 6.49
C LEU A 223 16.59 10.43 7.34
N GLY A 224 17.79 10.02 6.90
CA GLY A 224 19.06 10.32 7.57
C GLY A 224 19.40 11.80 7.53
N ASN A 225 19.25 12.44 6.36
CA ASN A 225 19.46 13.88 6.19
C ASN A 225 18.20 14.66 6.57
N SER A 226 18.32 15.70 7.39
CA SER A 226 17.23 16.62 7.79
C SER A 226 16.60 17.42 6.63
N THR A 227 16.89 17.08 5.37
CA THR A 227 16.40 17.76 4.17
C THR A 227 14.87 17.78 4.11
N ILE A 228 14.20 16.77 4.68
CA ILE A 228 12.74 16.75 4.83
C ILE A 228 12.28 17.86 5.79
N GLN A 229 12.86 17.96 7.00
CA GLN A 229 12.51 19.03 7.94
C GLN A 229 12.90 20.42 7.45
N ARG A 230 14.03 20.58 6.72
CA ARG A 230 14.40 21.88 6.13
C ARG A 230 13.48 22.26 4.97
N ARG A 231 13.07 21.32 4.10
CA ARG A 231 12.07 21.59 3.05
C ARG A 231 10.70 21.89 3.66
N ASP A 232 10.29 21.17 4.68
CA ASP A 232 8.98 21.35 5.34
C ASP A 232 8.94 22.64 6.18
N LYS A 233 10.02 23.01 6.90
CA LYS A 233 10.15 24.31 7.58
C LYS A 233 10.21 25.48 6.58
N LEU A 234 10.88 25.34 5.42
CA LEU A 234 10.81 26.36 4.36
C LEU A 234 9.40 26.46 3.75
N TYR A 235 8.70 25.33 3.61
CA TYR A 235 7.35 25.29 3.05
C TYR A 235 6.31 25.88 4.00
N GLU A 236 6.47 25.67 5.31
CA GLU A 236 5.68 26.35 6.35
C GLU A 236 6.05 27.83 6.49
N ALA A 237 7.32 28.20 6.32
CA ALA A 237 7.74 29.60 6.31
C ALA A 237 7.19 30.36 5.09
N ASP A 238 7.15 29.75 3.90
CA ASP A 238 6.47 30.29 2.71
C ASP A 238 4.94 30.46 2.92
N LEU A 239 4.34 29.71 3.85
CA LEU A 239 2.93 29.84 4.24
C LEU A 239 2.71 30.92 5.32
N LYS A 240 3.72 31.25 6.12
CA LYS A 240 3.67 32.25 7.20
C LYS A 240 4.22 33.63 6.78
N GLY A 241 5.02 33.70 5.72
CA GLY A 241 5.58 34.94 5.18
C GLY A 241 4.63 35.75 4.27
N GLN A 242 3.32 35.45 4.31
CA GLN A 242 2.30 36.31 3.71
C GLN A 242 1.61 37.05 4.85
N ASP A 243 1.88 38.35 4.91
CA ASP A 243 1.61 39.33 5.98
C ASP A 243 0.33 39.14 6.80
N GLU A 244 0.46 39.39 8.11
CA GLU A 244 -0.59 39.24 9.14
C GLU A 244 -1.68 40.33 9.12
N ASP A 245 -1.63 41.31 8.21
CA ASP A 245 -2.57 42.45 8.19
C ASP A 245 -3.38 42.56 6.89
N GLU A 246 -4.11 41.52 6.53
CA GLU A 246 -5.39 41.65 5.82
C GLU A 246 -6.12 40.30 5.90
N ALA A 247 -7.41 40.33 6.21
CA ALA A 247 -8.24 39.12 6.23
C ALA A 247 -8.25 38.45 4.84
N LEU A 248 -7.36 37.48 4.63
CA LEU A 248 -7.17 36.78 3.37
C LEU A 248 -8.49 36.11 2.91
N PRO A 249 -8.92 36.32 1.65
CA PRO A 249 -10.08 35.63 1.11
C PRO A 249 -9.84 34.12 1.04
N PRO A 250 -10.90 33.29 1.09
CA PRO A 250 -10.86 31.82 1.28
C PRO A 250 -10.29 31.02 0.09
N THR A 251 -9.35 31.58 -0.67
CA THR A 251 -8.81 31.04 -1.92
C THR A 251 -7.48 30.31 -1.78
N VAL A 252 -6.74 30.45 -0.67
CA VAL A 252 -5.44 29.78 -0.46
C VAL A 252 -5.57 28.28 -0.13
N LEU A 253 -6.73 27.82 0.34
CA LEU A 253 -7.04 26.40 0.63
C LEU A 253 -7.33 25.53 -0.62
N LYS A 254 -7.22 26.06 -1.84
CA LYS A 254 -7.78 25.38 -3.03
C LYS A 254 -6.94 24.25 -3.65
N HIS A 255 -5.63 24.10 -3.39
CA HIS A 255 -4.77 23.20 -4.20
C HIS A 255 -3.76 22.22 -3.53
N PRO A 256 -4.02 21.65 -2.33
CA PRO A 256 -3.13 20.67 -1.69
C PRO A 256 -2.83 19.41 -2.54
N LYS A 257 -3.78 18.95 -3.36
CA LYS A 257 -3.54 17.83 -4.31
C LYS A 257 -2.57 18.20 -5.43
N LYS A 258 -2.66 19.43 -5.96
CA LYS A 258 -1.72 19.84 -7.03
C LYS A 258 -0.30 19.93 -6.47
N GLN A 259 -0.16 20.29 -5.20
CA GLN A 259 1.11 20.36 -4.48
C GLN A 259 1.69 18.95 -4.25
N LEU A 260 0.92 18.03 -3.68
CA LEU A 260 1.37 16.64 -3.47
C LEU A 260 1.78 15.94 -4.79
N TYR A 261 1.04 16.14 -5.87
CA TYR A 261 1.43 15.60 -7.19
C TYR A 261 2.77 16.15 -7.69
N LYS A 262 3.02 17.45 -7.49
CA LYS A 262 4.30 18.08 -7.87
C LYS A 262 5.45 17.55 -7.03
N LEU A 263 5.25 17.42 -5.71
CA LEU A 263 6.23 16.86 -4.79
C LEU A 263 6.62 15.43 -5.18
N LEU A 264 5.65 14.55 -5.43
CA LEU A 264 5.92 13.18 -5.90
C LEU A 264 6.70 13.16 -7.21
N LEU A 265 6.34 14.00 -8.18
CA LEU A 265 7.10 14.07 -9.43
C LEU A 265 8.51 14.63 -9.23
N GLN A 266 8.71 15.52 -8.27
CA GLN A 266 10.02 16.04 -7.89
C GLN A 266 10.87 14.92 -7.28
N GLU A 267 10.36 14.20 -6.28
CA GLU A 267 11.03 13.03 -5.69
C GLU A 267 11.44 12.00 -6.74
N PHE A 268 10.55 11.70 -7.69
CA PHE A 268 10.84 10.79 -8.79
C PHE A 268 11.91 11.33 -9.76
N SER A 269 12.02 12.65 -9.89
CA SER A 269 13.04 13.31 -10.72
C SER A 269 14.39 13.38 -10.01
N ASP A 270 14.38 13.49 -8.68
CA ASP A 270 15.55 13.56 -7.81
C ASP A 270 16.22 12.18 -7.61
N LEU A 271 15.57 11.08 -8.05
CA LEU A 271 16.16 9.74 -7.99
C LEU A 271 17.50 9.65 -8.76
N PRO A 272 18.52 8.99 -8.19
CA PRO A 272 19.77 8.73 -8.89
C PRO A 272 19.55 8.02 -10.23
N ARG A 273 20.49 8.20 -11.17
CA ARG A 273 20.51 7.41 -12.41
C ARG A 273 20.64 5.91 -12.08
N ALA A 274 20.08 5.04 -12.93
CA ALA A 274 20.01 3.60 -12.68
C ALA A 274 21.35 2.95 -12.30
N GLN A 275 22.48 3.42 -12.86
CA GLN A 275 23.82 2.91 -12.55
C GLN A 275 24.28 3.22 -11.12
N ASN A 276 23.77 4.29 -10.52
CA ASN A 276 24.14 4.76 -9.18
C ASN A 276 23.02 4.51 -8.16
N LEU A 277 21.96 3.80 -8.54
CA LEU A 277 20.78 3.62 -7.71
C LEU A 277 21.00 2.45 -6.74
N ASN A 278 21.20 2.76 -5.46
CA ASN A 278 21.23 1.74 -4.43
C ASN A 278 19.81 1.42 -3.94
N HIS A 279 19.24 0.34 -4.46
CA HIS A 279 17.94 -0.17 -4.03
C HIS A 279 17.88 -0.60 -2.55
N ASP A 280 19.00 -0.72 -1.85
CA ASP A 280 19.03 -1.01 -0.41
C ASP A 280 18.46 0.14 0.42
N ASN A 281 18.50 1.36 -0.12
CA ASN A 281 18.01 2.56 0.56
C ASN A 281 16.51 2.80 0.37
N TYR A 282 15.81 1.98 -0.41
CA TYR A 282 14.42 2.23 -0.77
C TYR A 282 13.45 1.19 -0.21
N ALA A 283 12.30 1.67 0.28
CA ALA A 283 11.10 0.88 0.50
C ALA A 283 9.94 1.46 -0.30
N VAL A 284 9.07 0.60 -0.84
CA VAL A 284 7.93 1.02 -1.65
C VAL A 284 6.69 1.04 -0.77
N VAL A 285 6.00 2.18 -0.74
CA VAL A 285 4.70 2.32 -0.06
C VAL A 285 3.61 2.39 -1.11
N ASN A 286 2.62 1.50 -1.00
CA ASN A 286 1.42 1.53 -1.83
C ASN A 286 0.25 2.09 -1.02
N VAL A 287 -0.36 3.16 -1.55
CA VAL A 287 -1.60 3.72 -1.02
C VAL A 287 -2.77 3.13 -1.81
N ALA A 288 -3.61 2.37 -1.11
CA ALA A 288 -4.79 1.71 -1.66
C ALA A 288 -5.85 2.72 -2.11
N PRO A 289 -6.70 2.39 -3.08
CA PRO A 289 -7.87 3.20 -3.34
C PRO A 289 -8.94 3.00 -2.28
N SER A 290 -9.70 4.06 -2.06
CA SER A 290 -10.87 3.98 -1.20
C SER A 290 -12.04 3.26 -1.87
N VAL A 291 -12.70 2.44 -1.09
CA VAL A 291 -13.99 1.80 -1.36
C VAL A 291 -15.17 2.72 -1.04
N ILE A 292 -14.91 3.97 -0.62
CA ILE A 292 -15.93 4.94 -0.22
C ILE A 292 -16.45 5.71 -1.44
N PRO A 293 -17.79 5.88 -1.57
CA PRO A 293 -18.42 6.64 -2.64
C PRO A 293 -17.78 8.00 -2.94
N THR A 294 -17.25 8.65 -1.90
CA THR A 294 -16.54 9.94 -1.94
C THR A 294 -15.46 10.05 -3.04
N TYR A 295 -14.77 8.95 -3.37
CA TYR A 295 -13.55 8.99 -4.20
C TYR A 295 -13.50 7.95 -5.34
N LEU A 296 -14.68 7.60 -5.88
CA LEU A 296 -14.90 6.44 -6.77
C LEU A 296 -14.53 5.12 -6.06
N PRO A 297 -15.50 4.33 -5.58
CA PRO A 297 -15.20 3.08 -4.91
C PRO A 297 -14.33 2.16 -5.77
N SER A 298 -13.21 1.71 -5.24
CA SER A 298 -12.31 0.82 -5.96
C SER A 298 -11.61 -0.15 -5.03
N PHE A 299 -11.13 -1.25 -5.60
CA PHE A 299 -10.28 -2.23 -4.91
C PHE A 299 -9.21 -2.75 -5.88
N ARG A 300 -8.17 -3.37 -5.32
CA ARG A 300 -7.10 -4.02 -6.09
C ARG A 300 -7.12 -5.53 -5.88
N ILE A 301 -6.82 -6.27 -6.93
CA ILE A 301 -6.50 -7.70 -6.87
C ILE A 301 -5.02 -7.83 -7.23
N PHE A 302 -4.21 -8.31 -6.29
CA PHE A 302 -2.79 -8.56 -6.51
C PHE A 302 -2.58 -10.00 -6.97
N ALA A 303 -1.67 -10.20 -7.92
CA ALA A 303 -1.11 -11.50 -8.25
C ALA A 303 0.30 -11.61 -7.66
N TYR A 304 0.70 -12.82 -7.32
CA TYR A 304 2.02 -13.14 -6.80
C TYR A 304 2.54 -14.43 -7.43
N ASN A 305 3.85 -14.62 -7.40
CA ASN A 305 4.53 -15.82 -7.83
C ASN A 305 4.32 -16.93 -6.80
N ALA A 306 3.72 -18.04 -7.22
CA ALA A 306 3.47 -19.20 -6.37
C ALA A 306 4.43 -20.36 -6.67
N THR A 307 5.50 -20.09 -7.41
CA THR A 307 6.47 -21.10 -7.86
C THR A 307 7.90 -20.66 -7.53
N GLY A 308 8.82 -21.61 -7.56
CA GLY A 308 10.24 -21.40 -7.24
C GLY A 308 10.56 -21.67 -5.78
N GLU A 309 11.81 -21.41 -5.41
CA GLU A 309 12.33 -21.69 -4.08
C GLU A 309 11.99 -20.56 -3.09
N ALA A 310 11.75 -20.95 -1.84
CA ALA A 310 11.58 -20.02 -0.74
C ALA A 310 12.89 -19.27 -0.48
N TYR A 311 12.81 -17.95 -0.34
CA TYR A 311 13.96 -17.16 0.07
C TYR A 311 14.35 -17.50 1.51
N ARG A 312 15.61 -17.88 1.71
CA ARG A 312 16.19 -18.08 3.04
C ARG A 312 16.97 -16.83 3.43
N PRO A 313 16.51 -16.07 4.43
CA PRO A 313 17.28 -14.93 4.91
C PRO A 313 18.61 -15.41 5.51
N GLY A 314 19.72 -14.74 5.17
CA GLY A 314 20.98 -14.93 5.88
C GLY A 314 20.88 -14.49 7.36
N LEU A 315 21.85 -14.91 8.18
CA LEU A 315 21.96 -14.47 9.57
C LEU A 315 21.99 -12.94 9.66
N LEU A 316 21.40 -12.40 10.74
CA LEU A 316 21.50 -10.98 11.07
C LEU A 316 22.99 -10.63 11.22
N GLY A 317 23.50 -9.77 10.34
CA GLY A 317 24.89 -9.28 10.34
C GLY A 317 25.80 -9.98 9.34
N SER A 318 25.37 -11.09 8.74
CA SER A 318 26.12 -11.73 7.65
C SER A 318 25.93 -10.94 6.37
N GLY A 319 26.89 -10.07 6.05
CA GLY A 319 26.98 -9.48 4.73
C GLY A 319 27.18 -10.60 3.70
N ASP A 320 26.29 -10.67 2.70
CA ASP A 320 26.64 -11.38 1.47
C ASP A 320 27.98 -10.79 1.00
N GLY A 321 29.00 -11.63 0.78
CA GLY A 321 30.39 -11.23 0.49
C GLY A 321 30.60 -10.39 -0.78
N ARG A 322 29.56 -9.80 -1.35
CA ARG A 322 29.59 -8.75 -2.36
C ARG A 322 29.23 -7.43 -1.70
N ARG A 323 30.23 -6.57 -1.41
CA ARG A 323 30.12 -5.15 -0.98
C ARG A 323 28.67 -4.65 -0.83
N GLY A 324 27.97 -5.15 0.18
CA GLY A 324 26.68 -4.62 0.59
C GLY A 324 27.01 -3.44 1.48
N THR A 325 26.59 -2.24 1.11
CA THR A 325 26.69 -1.10 2.00
C THR A 325 25.76 -1.37 3.17
N SER A 326 26.33 -1.88 4.27
CA SER A 326 25.72 -1.82 5.60
C SER A 326 25.57 -0.34 5.95
N SER A 327 24.51 0.27 5.44
CA SER A 327 24.20 1.67 5.68
C SER A 327 23.54 1.76 7.06
N LEU A 328 24.23 2.43 7.97
CA LEU A 328 23.70 2.80 9.28
C LEU A 328 22.95 4.12 9.13
N LEU A 329 21.76 4.25 9.72
CA LEU A 329 21.06 5.53 9.69
C LEU A 329 21.92 6.63 10.35
N LYS A 330 22.63 6.30 11.43
CA LYS A 330 23.61 7.19 12.07
C LYS A 330 24.70 7.67 11.09
N ALA A 331 25.21 6.78 10.24
CA ALA A 331 26.20 7.16 9.23
C ALA A 331 25.61 8.08 8.16
N LEU A 332 24.33 7.91 7.82
CA LEU A 332 23.61 8.81 6.92
C LEU A 332 23.25 10.16 7.57
N SER A 333 23.08 10.22 8.88
CA SER A 333 22.77 11.46 9.59
C SER A 333 23.96 12.41 9.72
N GLY A 334 25.20 11.92 9.54
CA GLY A 334 26.39 12.76 9.53
C GLY A 334 26.49 13.67 10.76
N GLY A 335 26.81 14.95 10.55
CA GLY A 335 26.96 15.94 11.63
C GLY A 335 25.65 16.39 12.30
N LEU A 336 24.48 15.90 11.86
CA LEU A 336 23.22 16.21 12.54
C LEU A 336 23.21 15.69 13.97
N CYS A 337 23.91 14.58 14.23
CA CYS A 337 24.00 14.01 15.57
C CYS A 337 24.82 14.88 16.55
N ASP A 338 25.56 15.87 16.05
CA ASP A 338 26.29 16.85 16.86
C ASP A 338 25.40 18.05 17.24
N GLU A 339 24.25 18.23 16.58
CA GLU A 339 23.26 19.26 16.92
C GLU A 339 22.39 18.81 18.10
N GLU A 340 22.19 19.68 19.10
CA GLU A 340 21.45 19.37 20.33
C GLU A 340 20.00 18.89 20.05
N GLU A 341 19.35 19.42 19.00
CA GLU A 341 18.00 19.02 18.56
C GLU A 341 17.92 17.53 18.20
N TYR A 342 18.98 16.95 17.61
CA TYR A 342 19.01 15.56 17.16
C TYR A 342 19.87 14.65 18.03
N ALA A 343 20.65 15.18 18.97
CA ALA A 343 21.55 14.42 19.82
C ALA A 343 20.84 13.26 20.55
N ASN A 344 19.55 13.40 20.89
CA ASN A 344 18.74 12.39 21.56
C ASN A 344 17.79 11.60 20.65
N SER A 345 17.84 11.80 19.34
CA SER A 345 16.94 11.15 18.37
C SER A 345 17.31 9.68 18.11
N TRP A 346 16.34 8.87 17.66
CA TRP A 346 16.57 7.45 17.35
C TRP A 346 17.62 7.26 16.26
N ARG A 347 17.65 8.14 15.25
CA ARG A 347 18.62 8.09 14.14
C ARG A 347 20.09 8.18 14.57
N CYS A 348 20.37 8.79 15.73
CA CYS A 348 21.73 8.96 16.25
C CYS A 348 22.15 7.84 17.24
N HIS A 349 21.18 7.11 17.79
CA HIS A 349 21.39 6.08 18.79
C HIS A 349 21.18 4.65 18.28
N LEU A 350 20.61 4.47 17.09
CA LEU A 350 20.46 3.15 16.48
C LEU A 350 21.70 2.79 15.66
N GLY A 351 22.49 1.87 16.23
CA GLY A 351 23.71 1.34 15.62
C GLY A 351 23.54 0.04 14.83
N GLN A 352 22.31 -0.45 14.68
CA GLN A 352 22.05 -1.69 13.93
C GLN A 352 21.96 -1.40 12.43
N PRO A 353 22.71 -2.12 11.57
CA PRO A 353 22.57 -1.98 10.14
C PRO A 353 21.28 -2.64 9.66
N TRP A 354 20.64 -2.08 8.63
CA TRP A 354 19.51 -2.76 8.02
C TRP A 354 19.95 -3.89 7.11
N HIS A 355 19.22 -5.00 7.17
CA HIS A 355 19.47 -6.13 6.28
C HIS A 355 18.89 -5.92 4.89
N SER A 356 19.74 -6.12 3.89
CA SER A 356 19.31 -6.15 2.50
C SER A 356 20.01 -7.29 1.80
N SER A 357 19.27 -7.97 0.93
CA SER A 357 19.84 -8.98 0.04
C SER A 357 19.30 -8.72 -1.37
N PRO A 358 20.16 -8.73 -2.40
CA PRO A 358 19.73 -8.71 -3.80
C PRO A 358 18.76 -9.85 -4.11
N GLU A 359 18.88 -10.95 -3.36
CA GLU A 359 18.03 -12.12 -3.48
C GLU A 359 16.71 -12.03 -2.72
N SER A 360 16.50 -11.02 -1.87
CA SER A 360 15.22 -10.92 -1.17
C SER A 360 14.04 -10.82 -2.16
N PRO A 361 12.85 -11.32 -1.82
CA PRO A 361 11.66 -11.19 -2.67
C PRO A 361 11.33 -9.73 -3.04
N SER A 362 11.75 -8.77 -2.21
CA SER A 362 11.60 -7.34 -2.50
C SER A 362 12.49 -6.83 -3.65
N ARG A 363 13.51 -7.60 -4.02
CA ARG A 363 14.56 -7.25 -4.98
C ARG A 363 14.56 -8.11 -6.23
N THR A 364 14.19 -9.38 -6.12
CA THR A 364 14.10 -10.30 -7.25
C THR A 364 12.80 -11.09 -7.21
N ASN A 365 12.21 -11.31 -8.38
CA ASN A 365 11.06 -12.18 -8.52
C ASN A 365 11.41 -13.63 -8.14
N ARG A 366 10.72 -14.16 -7.15
CA ARG A 366 10.82 -15.54 -6.65
C ARG A 366 9.53 -15.87 -5.90
N LEU A 367 9.49 -17.03 -5.23
CA LEU A 367 8.31 -17.48 -4.50
C LEU A 367 7.77 -16.36 -3.57
N TRP A 368 6.45 -16.16 -3.64
CA TRP A 368 5.66 -15.13 -2.95
C TRP A 368 5.93 -13.67 -3.38
N THR A 369 6.71 -13.44 -4.44
CA THR A 369 6.89 -12.09 -5.00
C THR A 369 5.64 -11.60 -5.74
N PRO A 370 5.13 -10.40 -5.45
CA PRO A 370 4.01 -9.82 -6.17
C PRO A 370 4.43 -9.47 -7.58
N LEU A 371 3.61 -9.88 -8.53
CA LEU A 371 3.85 -9.70 -9.96
C LEU A 371 3.14 -8.44 -10.49
N GLY A 372 2.02 -8.08 -9.86
CA GLY A 372 1.25 -6.93 -10.29
C GLY A 372 -0.12 -6.89 -9.65
N TYR A 373 -0.91 -5.88 -9.99
CA TYR A 373 -2.30 -5.82 -9.59
C TYR A 373 -3.22 -5.29 -10.67
N ALA A 374 -4.49 -5.63 -10.53
CA ALA A 374 -5.61 -5.07 -11.26
C ALA A 374 -6.47 -4.20 -10.35
N GLN A 375 -6.69 -2.95 -10.73
CA GLN A 375 -7.59 -2.06 -10.01
C GLN A 375 -8.96 -2.06 -10.68
N TYR A 376 -10.00 -2.36 -9.89
CA TYR A 376 -11.39 -2.30 -10.31
C TYR A 376 -12.06 -1.10 -9.67
N THR A 377 -12.85 -0.37 -10.46
CA THR A 377 -13.48 0.88 -10.03
C THR A 377 -14.96 0.85 -10.37
N LEU A 378 -15.77 1.26 -9.41
CA LEU A 378 -17.21 1.45 -9.55
C LEU A 378 -17.44 2.82 -10.20
N ARG A 379 -17.92 2.81 -11.44
CA ARG A 379 -18.17 4.02 -12.23
C ARG A 379 -19.66 4.25 -12.42
N LYS A 380 -20.01 5.50 -12.78
CA LYS A 380 -21.38 5.93 -13.13
C LYS A 380 -22.39 5.76 -11.99
N MET A 381 -21.95 5.89 -10.73
CA MET A 381 -22.84 5.78 -9.57
C MET A 381 -24.00 6.78 -9.61
N ASN A 382 -23.79 7.96 -10.20
CA ASN A 382 -24.83 8.98 -10.37
C ASN A 382 -25.99 8.55 -11.29
N ARG A 383 -25.82 7.51 -12.09
CA ARG A 383 -26.85 6.94 -12.98
C ARG A 383 -27.33 5.57 -12.49
N ALA A 384 -26.85 5.13 -11.34
CA ALA A 384 -27.18 3.85 -10.78
C ALA A 384 -28.32 4.00 -9.77
N ASP A 385 -29.23 3.04 -9.80
CA ASP A 385 -30.42 2.98 -8.97
C ASP A 385 -30.70 1.51 -8.62
N GLU A 386 -31.75 1.25 -7.86
CA GLU A 386 -32.11 -0.11 -7.44
C GLU A 386 -32.30 -1.05 -8.64
N SER A 387 -32.93 -0.58 -9.72
CA SER A 387 -33.16 -1.37 -10.93
C SER A 387 -31.89 -1.57 -11.78
N ARG A 388 -30.90 -0.68 -11.65
CA ARG A 388 -29.66 -0.66 -12.42
C ARG A 388 -28.45 -0.50 -11.50
N PRO A 389 -28.01 -1.58 -10.82
CA PRO A 389 -26.86 -1.53 -9.94
C PRO A 389 -25.57 -1.20 -10.71
N PRO A 390 -24.65 -0.43 -10.11
CA PRO A 390 -23.38 -0.13 -10.73
C PRO A 390 -22.50 -1.40 -10.71
N LYS A 391 -21.62 -1.54 -11.71
CA LYS A 391 -20.71 -2.70 -11.81
C LYS A 391 -19.27 -2.25 -11.71
N PHE A 392 -18.48 -2.96 -10.90
CA PHE A 392 -17.03 -2.79 -10.89
C PHE A 392 -16.47 -3.14 -12.27
N LYS A 393 -15.63 -2.27 -12.81
CA LYS A 393 -14.95 -2.47 -14.09
C LYS A 393 -13.46 -2.26 -13.91
N LEU A 394 -12.67 -3.01 -14.68
CA LEU A 394 -11.22 -2.83 -14.73
C LEU A 394 -10.90 -1.39 -15.12
N GLU A 395 -10.14 -0.71 -14.28
CA GLU A 395 -9.62 0.63 -14.54
C GLU A 395 -8.25 0.54 -15.20
N TYR A 396 -7.31 -0.15 -14.57
CA TYR A 396 -5.98 -0.44 -15.11
C TYR A 396 -5.31 -1.64 -14.42
N LEU A 397 -4.20 -2.05 -15.01
CA LEU A 397 -3.29 -3.13 -14.65
C LEU A 397 -1.87 -2.56 -14.56
N THR A 398 -1.07 -3.06 -13.63
CA THR A 398 0.38 -2.78 -13.62
C THR A 398 1.16 -3.67 -14.58
N PHE A 399 0.68 -4.90 -14.81
CA PHE A 399 1.32 -5.92 -15.64
C PHE A 399 1.65 -5.45 -17.07
N PRO A 400 2.70 -5.99 -17.71
CA PRO A 400 2.77 -5.98 -19.16
C PRO A 400 1.67 -6.85 -19.76
N VAL A 401 1.25 -6.55 -20.99
CA VAL A 401 0.13 -7.28 -21.62
C VAL A 401 0.48 -8.73 -21.90
N HIS A 402 1.73 -9.03 -22.26
CA HIS A 402 2.16 -10.39 -22.55
C HIS A 402 1.98 -11.33 -21.32
N ALA A 403 2.15 -10.83 -20.10
CA ALA A 403 1.94 -11.62 -18.87
C ALA A 403 0.48 -12.03 -18.64
N LEU A 404 -0.49 -11.45 -19.36
CA LEU A 404 -1.90 -11.83 -19.30
C LEU A 404 -2.22 -13.05 -20.18
N HIS A 405 -1.28 -13.48 -21.02
CA HIS A 405 -1.45 -14.55 -21.97
C HIS A 405 -0.41 -15.65 -21.73
N PRO A 406 -0.80 -16.92 -21.74
CA PRO A 406 0.17 -18.01 -21.71
C PRO A 406 1.09 -17.92 -22.94
N PRO A 407 2.39 -18.27 -22.81
CA PRO A 407 3.17 -18.63 -23.98
C PRO A 407 2.46 -19.79 -24.71
N ALA A 408 2.53 -19.80 -26.04
CA ALA A 408 2.03 -20.93 -26.82
C ALA A 408 2.74 -22.21 -26.33
N PRO A 409 2.05 -23.37 -26.25
CA PRO A 409 2.76 -24.62 -26.06
C PRO A 409 3.80 -24.72 -27.16
N GLU A 410 5.06 -24.93 -26.80
CA GLU A 410 6.11 -25.28 -27.74
C GLU A 410 5.63 -26.54 -28.49
N THR A 411 5.29 -26.38 -29.76
CA THR A 411 5.13 -27.53 -30.65
C THR A 411 6.55 -27.99 -30.94
N ASP A 412 6.89 -29.19 -30.47
CA ASP A 412 8.11 -29.90 -30.84
C ASP A 412 8.10 -30.17 -32.36
N GLU A 413 8.44 -29.15 -33.15
CA GLU A 413 8.83 -29.32 -34.55
C GLU A 413 10.32 -29.69 -34.57
N ALA A 414 10.59 -30.96 -34.27
CA ALA A 414 11.83 -31.62 -34.62
C ALA A 414 11.47 -33.01 -35.17
N GLU A 415 10.84 -33.04 -36.34
CA GLU A 415 10.96 -34.19 -37.23
C GLU A 415 12.40 -34.21 -37.77
N GLY A 416 13.15 -35.23 -37.37
CA GLY A 416 14.55 -35.41 -37.74
C GLY A 416 14.97 -36.87 -37.62
N GLU A 417 14.63 -37.63 -38.66
CA GLU A 417 15.26 -38.86 -39.16
C GLU A 417 15.26 -40.14 -38.29
N ALA A 418 14.71 -41.18 -38.92
CA ALA A 418 14.78 -42.56 -38.51
C ALA A 418 16.24 -43.07 -38.48
N GLY A 419 16.65 -43.61 -37.34
CA GLY A 419 17.90 -44.35 -37.17
C GLY A 419 17.66 -45.56 -36.29
N THR A 420 17.70 -46.75 -36.90
CA THR A 420 17.55 -48.07 -36.30
C THR A 420 18.69 -48.43 -35.35
N GLY A 421 18.42 -48.97 -34.15
CA GLY A 421 19.47 -49.63 -33.35
C GLY A 421 19.15 -49.94 -31.89
N TYR A 422 18.84 -51.22 -31.63
CA TYR A 422 19.05 -52.03 -30.42
C TYR A 422 18.63 -51.54 -29.01
N ALA A 423 17.81 -52.40 -28.39
CA ALA A 423 17.45 -52.38 -26.98
C ALA A 423 18.62 -52.80 -26.07
N THR A 424 18.77 -52.11 -24.93
CA THR A 424 19.29 -52.69 -23.69
C THR A 424 18.48 -52.17 -22.50
N ASN A 425 17.93 -53.11 -21.74
CA ASN A 425 17.16 -52.87 -20.52
C ASN A 425 18.05 -52.29 -19.42
N SER A 426 17.63 -51.16 -18.82
CA SER A 426 17.93 -50.87 -17.42
C SER A 426 16.70 -50.25 -16.75
N THR A 427 16.37 -50.84 -15.61
CA THR A 427 15.19 -50.60 -14.77
C THR A 427 15.40 -49.39 -13.85
N GLY A 428 14.42 -48.48 -13.79
CA GLY A 428 14.21 -47.63 -12.61
C GLY A 428 13.64 -46.23 -12.89
N SER A 429 12.45 -45.97 -12.37
CA SER A 429 11.73 -44.69 -12.29
C SER A 429 10.97 -44.22 -13.54
N THR A 430 9.70 -44.64 -13.59
CA THR A 430 8.63 -44.17 -14.48
C THR A 430 8.57 -42.64 -14.61
N SER A 431 8.97 -42.14 -15.77
CA SER A 431 8.85 -40.75 -16.24
C SER A 431 7.44 -40.44 -16.79
N ILE A 432 6.38 -40.89 -16.12
CA ILE A 432 5.00 -40.74 -16.61
C ILE A 432 4.36 -39.38 -16.20
N ASP A 433 4.97 -38.62 -15.29
CA ASP A 433 4.39 -37.34 -14.83
C ASP A 433 4.91 -36.07 -15.53
N ALA A 434 5.82 -36.18 -16.49
CA ALA A 434 6.43 -35.01 -17.14
C ALA A 434 5.54 -34.32 -18.19
N ALA A 435 4.41 -34.92 -18.58
CA ALA A 435 3.60 -34.48 -19.74
C ALA A 435 2.21 -33.92 -19.40
N LYS A 436 1.92 -33.54 -18.15
CA LYS A 436 0.78 -32.63 -17.89
C LYS A 436 1.24 -31.21 -18.17
N ALA A 437 0.90 -30.70 -19.36
CA ALA A 437 1.04 -29.30 -19.74
C ALA A 437 0.76 -28.41 -18.52
N ARG A 438 1.80 -27.73 -18.00
CA ARG A 438 1.70 -26.91 -16.79
C ARG A 438 0.51 -25.98 -16.95
N LYS A 439 -0.55 -26.21 -16.16
CA LYS A 439 -1.78 -25.42 -16.21
C LYS A 439 -1.41 -23.95 -16.02
N PHE A 440 -1.52 -23.14 -17.07
CA PHE A 440 -1.20 -21.73 -16.94
C PHE A 440 -2.23 -21.03 -16.06
N TRP A 441 -1.78 -20.46 -14.94
CA TRP A 441 -2.62 -19.63 -14.09
C TRP A 441 -2.57 -18.18 -14.56
N TYR A 442 -3.70 -17.70 -15.07
CA TYR A 442 -3.86 -16.29 -15.41
C TYR A 442 -3.68 -15.41 -14.17
N PRO A 443 -2.76 -14.42 -14.19
CA PRO A 443 -2.61 -13.48 -13.07
C PRO A 443 -3.93 -12.78 -12.72
N ILE A 444 -4.76 -12.50 -13.74
CA ILE A 444 -6.13 -12.03 -13.62
C ILE A 444 -7.03 -12.94 -14.46
N PRO A 445 -8.08 -13.58 -13.88
CA PRO A 445 -8.90 -14.51 -14.64
C PRO A 445 -9.49 -13.85 -15.90
N LYS A 446 -9.42 -14.55 -17.05
CA LYS A 446 -9.87 -14.05 -18.37
C LYS A 446 -11.27 -13.40 -18.34
N ARG A 447 -12.20 -13.95 -17.56
CA ARG A 447 -13.57 -13.41 -17.42
C ARG A 447 -13.62 -11.99 -16.84
N HIS A 448 -12.62 -11.61 -16.04
CA HIS A 448 -12.49 -10.29 -15.42
C HIS A 448 -11.66 -9.30 -16.25
N LEU A 449 -11.12 -9.74 -17.39
CA LEU A 449 -10.46 -8.86 -18.37
C LEU A 449 -11.47 -8.32 -19.39
N PRO A 450 -11.30 -7.09 -19.91
CA PRO A 450 -12.06 -6.58 -21.04
C PRO A 450 -11.76 -7.38 -22.32
N ARG A 451 -12.70 -7.44 -23.27
CA ARG A 451 -12.56 -8.21 -24.53
C ARG A 451 -11.24 -7.94 -25.24
N THR A 452 -10.80 -6.68 -25.28
CA THR A 452 -9.52 -6.27 -25.89
C THR A 452 -8.30 -6.92 -25.23
N LEU A 453 -8.31 -7.17 -23.91
CA LEU A 453 -7.20 -7.82 -23.22
C LEU A 453 -7.34 -9.35 -23.15
N ARG A 454 -8.39 -9.93 -23.75
CA ARG A 454 -8.53 -11.39 -23.85
C ARG A 454 -7.85 -11.94 -25.10
N ASN A 455 -7.63 -11.09 -26.10
CA ASN A 455 -6.98 -11.47 -27.35
C ASN A 455 -5.45 -11.50 -27.16
N SER A 456 -4.86 -12.68 -27.32
CA SER A 456 -3.41 -12.92 -27.17
C SER A 456 -2.56 -12.22 -28.22
N THR A 457 -3.13 -11.79 -29.35
CA THR A 457 -2.38 -11.03 -30.37
C THR A 457 -2.09 -9.59 -29.94
N ILE A 458 -2.73 -9.09 -28.87
CA ILE A 458 -2.51 -7.74 -28.38
C ILE A 458 -1.25 -7.72 -27.52
N VAL A 459 -0.19 -7.12 -28.05
CA VAL A 459 1.10 -7.00 -27.35
C VAL A 459 1.21 -5.77 -26.44
N LYS A 460 0.36 -4.75 -26.64
CA LYS A 460 0.40 -3.48 -25.89
C LYS A 460 -1.00 -2.91 -25.69
N SER A 461 -1.29 -2.38 -24.50
CA SER A 461 -2.55 -1.72 -24.17
C SER A 461 -2.32 -0.45 -23.39
N ARG A 462 -2.29 0.69 -24.08
CA ARG A 462 -2.11 2.01 -23.46
C ARG A 462 -3.27 2.42 -22.55
N LYS A 463 -4.45 1.81 -22.74
CA LYS A 463 -5.66 2.11 -21.99
C LYS A 463 -5.69 1.41 -20.64
N PHE A 464 -5.36 0.12 -20.62
CA PHE A 464 -5.52 -0.72 -19.43
C PHE A 464 -4.21 -1.18 -18.81
N ALA A 465 -3.08 -1.16 -19.53
CA ALA A 465 -1.76 -1.58 -19.02
C ALA A 465 -0.68 -0.53 -19.35
N PRO A 466 -0.78 0.71 -18.79
CA PRO A 466 0.10 1.81 -19.18
C PRO A 466 1.51 1.75 -18.56
N TYR A 467 1.71 0.91 -17.54
CA TYR A 467 2.96 0.89 -16.75
C TYR A 467 3.93 -0.20 -17.22
N GLY A 468 3.42 -1.42 -17.45
CA GLY A 468 4.20 -2.56 -17.94
C GLY A 468 5.29 -2.98 -16.96
N LEU A 469 4.93 -3.18 -15.69
CA LEU A 469 5.82 -3.66 -14.65
C LEU A 469 5.85 -5.18 -14.66
N GLU A 470 7.02 -5.77 -14.87
CA GLU A 470 7.23 -7.23 -14.86
C GLU A 470 6.91 -7.84 -13.49
N ASP A 471 7.20 -7.11 -12.42
CA ASP A 471 6.85 -7.44 -11.05
C ASP A 471 6.65 -6.16 -10.22
N LEU A 472 6.36 -6.31 -8.92
CA LEU A 472 6.27 -5.19 -7.97
C LEU A 472 7.47 -5.14 -7.01
N THR A 473 8.66 -5.53 -7.48
CA THR A 473 9.91 -5.37 -6.73
C THR A 473 10.37 -3.91 -6.67
N ILE A 474 11.26 -3.59 -5.75
CA ILE A 474 11.85 -2.25 -5.60
C ILE A 474 12.46 -1.78 -6.94
N PRO A 475 13.26 -2.59 -7.68
CA PRO A 475 13.74 -2.21 -9.00
C PRO A 475 12.65 -1.78 -9.98
N SER A 476 11.57 -2.56 -10.11
CA SER A 476 10.45 -2.23 -10.99
C SER A 476 9.77 -0.91 -10.62
N TRP A 477 9.56 -0.65 -9.32
CA TRP A 477 8.98 0.61 -8.84
C TRP A 477 9.90 1.81 -9.04
N THR A 478 11.18 1.68 -8.71
CA THR A 478 12.16 2.76 -8.95
C THR A 478 12.34 3.05 -10.44
N GLY A 479 12.28 2.02 -11.30
CA GLY A 479 12.30 2.19 -12.76
C GLY A 479 11.07 2.95 -13.27
N LEU A 480 9.88 2.66 -12.71
CA LEU A 480 8.67 3.45 -13.01
C LEU A 480 8.81 4.90 -12.52
N ALA A 481 9.30 5.11 -11.30
CA ALA A 481 9.54 6.43 -10.74
C ALA A 481 10.50 7.24 -11.62
N GLN A 482 11.66 6.72 -12.00
CA GLN A 482 12.59 7.38 -12.92
C GLN A 482 11.92 7.73 -14.27
N ARG A 483 11.10 6.83 -14.83
CA ARG A 483 10.34 7.12 -16.06
C ARG A 483 9.36 8.28 -15.87
N LEU A 484 8.71 8.38 -14.72
CA LEU A 484 7.81 9.48 -14.34
C LEU A 484 8.58 10.78 -14.08
N GLY A 485 9.78 10.71 -13.50
CA GLY A 485 10.66 11.86 -13.24
C GLY A 485 11.20 12.55 -14.50
N ARG A 486 11.32 11.82 -15.63
CA ARG A 486 11.73 12.42 -16.92
C ARG A 486 10.73 13.47 -17.41
N SER A 487 11.19 14.69 -17.69
CA SER A 487 10.37 15.81 -18.18
C SER A 487 9.64 15.52 -19.50
N LYS A 488 10.23 14.68 -20.36
CA LYS A 488 9.65 14.28 -21.66
C LYS A 488 8.51 13.26 -21.56
N SER A 489 8.23 12.68 -20.38
CA SER A 489 7.24 11.62 -20.17
C SER A 489 5.79 12.12 -20.01
N LYS A 490 5.37 13.13 -20.77
CA LYS A 490 4.06 13.80 -20.63
C LYS A 490 2.87 12.82 -20.61
N ARG A 491 2.86 11.85 -21.54
CA ARG A 491 1.78 10.85 -21.65
C ARG A 491 1.73 9.89 -20.45
N LEU A 492 2.90 9.45 -19.96
CA LEU A 492 2.98 8.57 -18.79
C LEU A 492 2.54 9.31 -17.52
N ARG A 493 2.97 10.56 -17.33
CA ARG A 493 2.52 11.44 -16.25
C ARG A 493 1.00 11.66 -16.29
N GLN A 494 0.42 11.84 -17.48
CA GLN A 494 -1.04 11.94 -17.63
C GLN A 494 -1.75 10.66 -17.15
N LYS A 495 -1.24 9.47 -17.51
CA LYS A 495 -1.79 8.19 -17.03
C LYS A 495 -1.59 7.96 -15.54
N PHE A 496 -0.43 8.33 -15.00
CA PHE A 496 -0.20 8.33 -13.56
C PHE A 496 -1.21 9.22 -12.83
N ARG A 497 -1.40 10.46 -13.30
CA ARG A 497 -2.41 11.36 -12.75
C ARG A 497 -3.83 10.79 -12.82
N GLU A 498 -4.18 10.17 -13.95
CA GLU A 498 -5.50 9.57 -14.20
C GLU A 498 -5.76 8.34 -13.32
N PHE A 499 -4.79 7.47 -13.09
CA PHE A 499 -5.04 6.14 -12.50
C PHE A 499 -4.43 5.92 -11.11
N MET A 500 -3.22 6.42 -10.90
CA MET A 500 -2.41 6.29 -9.68
C MET A 500 -2.23 7.66 -8.99
N TYR A 501 -3.21 8.56 -9.12
CA TYR A 501 -3.28 9.79 -8.31
C TYR A 501 -4.74 10.16 -8.01
N MET A 502 -5.48 10.66 -9.01
CA MET A 502 -6.84 11.19 -8.83
C MET A 502 -7.98 10.22 -9.15
N GLY A 503 -7.69 9.11 -9.84
CA GLY A 503 -8.72 8.28 -10.45
C GLY A 503 -9.32 8.95 -11.71
N ALA A 504 -9.87 8.15 -12.62
CA ALA A 504 -10.25 8.62 -13.97
C ALA A 504 -11.46 9.58 -14.02
N GLY A 505 -11.92 10.09 -12.87
CA GLY A 505 -12.95 11.11 -12.76
C GLY A 505 -12.42 12.53 -12.53
N GLY A 506 -11.10 12.72 -12.50
CA GLY A 506 -10.46 14.02 -12.29
C GLY A 506 -9.96 14.73 -13.56
N ALA A 507 -10.44 14.32 -14.73
CA ALA A 507 -10.17 15.00 -16.00
C ALA A 507 -11.27 16.01 -16.32
#